data_AF-A0A8U0IGE2-F1
#
_entry.id   AF-A0A8U0IGE2-F1
#
_cell.length_a   1.000
_cell.length_b   1.000
_cell.length_c   1.000
_cell.angle_alpha   90.00
_cell.angle_beta   90.00
_cell.angle_gamma   90.00
#
_symmetry.space_group_name_H-M   'P 1'
#
loop_
_entity.id
_entity.type
_entity.pdbx_description
1 polymer ?
#
loop_
_entity_poly.entity_id
_entity_poly.type
_entity_poly.pdbx_seq_one_letter_code
_entity_poly.pdbx_strand_id
1 'polypeptide(L)'
;MHRRELLGAVGAGAAGTAGLLGARARGAGQDTETTTSGTTTSDGGGFDGIASSADQSFATISVGTRTGVPNPENNRPHAIHVWNDSDSSRTIRLRLTRRGESGAALDRRVEFPADGYLTLRLLEPGNYALRVNPAGSAGDGATTGTSATTATATTAGGSGGATGETVEVPRSRFDCNDSWTDVRVAHDGTVQSVTVTTEEGCPPEVVGRTFTAFRGTCGSADDASVAFADESVEVSGSIRVPNPCYGARLADVSTPDADTLRVTVAATDPSGGVCVQCVGTVEYAADLRFRDSVPRTVEVVHRRDGQSAVVATATRGGTSGGETTTGKT
;
A
#
# COMPACT_ATOMS: atom_id res chain seq x y z
N MET A 1 -24.45 -28.64 34.43
CA MET A 1 -25.36 -29.63 33.84
C MET A 1 -24.62 -30.36 32.73
N HIS A 2 -24.80 -31.67 32.73
CA HIS A 2 -24.34 -32.77 31.87
C HIS A 2 -23.50 -32.55 30.59
N ARG A 3 -22.39 -33.31 30.59
CA ARG A 3 -21.68 -33.93 29.46
C ARG A 3 -22.61 -34.52 28.39
N ARG A 4 -22.13 -34.54 27.14
CA ARG A 4 -22.19 -35.72 26.25
C ARG A 4 -21.14 -35.64 25.13
N GLU A 5 -20.17 -36.55 25.23
CA GLU A 5 -19.41 -37.11 24.10
C GLU A 5 -20.32 -38.07 23.31
N LEU A 6 -20.06 -38.26 22.02
CA LEU A 6 -20.28 -39.53 21.31
C LEU A 6 -19.48 -39.59 20.00
N LEU A 7 -19.06 -40.81 19.68
CA LEU A 7 -17.99 -41.25 18.79
C LEU A 7 -18.40 -41.44 17.32
N GLY A 8 -17.40 -41.43 16.43
CA GLY A 8 -17.06 -42.61 15.61
C GLY A 8 -17.44 -42.59 14.13
N ALA A 9 -16.45 -42.81 13.25
CA ALA A 9 -16.37 -43.99 12.37
C ALA A 9 -15.16 -43.91 11.40
N VAL A 10 -14.42 -45.01 11.36
CA VAL A 10 -13.33 -45.34 10.44
C VAL A 10 -13.91 -45.95 9.16
N GLY A 11 -13.32 -45.67 8.01
CA GLY A 11 -13.57 -46.41 6.77
C GLY A 11 -12.38 -46.31 5.81
N ALA A 12 -11.61 -47.39 5.69
CA ALA A 12 -10.61 -47.61 4.66
C ALA A 12 -11.24 -48.40 3.50
N GLY A 13 -10.81 -48.16 2.25
CA GLY A 13 -11.05 -49.13 1.18
C GLY A 13 -10.94 -48.65 -0.28
N ALA A 14 -9.97 -49.26 -0.96
CA ALA A 14 -9.96 -49.71 -2.36
C ALA A 14 -9.53 -48.75 -3.50
N ALA A 15 -8.48 -49.22 -4.20
CA ALA A 15 -8.03 -48.80 -5.52
C ALA A 15 -8.94 -49.33 -6.63
N GLY A 16 -9.05 -48.57 -7.72
CA GLY A 16 -9.63 -49.00 -8.99
C GLY A 16 -9.03 -48.23 -10.15
N THR A 17 -8.36 -48.94 -11.06
CA THR A 17 -7.82 -48.44 -12.33
C THR A 17 -8.80 -48.68 -13.49
N ALA A 18 -9.12 -47.62 -14.25
CA ALA A 18 -9.50 -47.57 -15.67
C ALA A 18 -9.87 -46.10 -15.95
N GLY A 19 -9.35 -45.37 -16.94
CA GLY A 19 -9.12 -45.72 -18.34
C GLY A 19 -10.20 -45.08 -19.19
N LEU A 20 -10.08 -43.79 -19.55
CA LEU A 20 -10.89 -43.15 -20.59
C LEU A 20 -10.10 -42.03 -21.29
N LEU A 21 -10.00 -42.19 -22.61
CA LEU A 21 -9.51 -41.23 -23.58
C LEU A 21 -10.50 -40.07 -23.77
N GLY A 22 -9.94 -38.87 -23.97
CA GLY A 22 -10.54 -37.85 -24.84
C GLY A 22 -11.32 -36.72 -24.18
N ALA A 23 -10.72 -35.54 -24.12
CA ALA A 23 -11.20 -34.34 -24.82
C ALA A 23 -10.29 -33.14 -24.48
N ARG A 24 -9.64 -32.61 -25.52
CA ARG A 24 -9.01 -31.28 -25.50
C ARG A 24 -10.12 -30.23 -25.38
N ALA A 25 -9.98 -29.33 -24.41
CA ALA A 25 -10.31 -27.91 -24.48
C ALA A 25 -10.58 -27.39 -23.05
N ARG A 26 -9.66 -26.57 -22.54
CA ARG A 26 -9.97 -25.44 -21.65
C ARG A 26 -8.73 -24.58 -21.57
N GLY A 27 -8.83 -23.40 -22.18
CA GLY A 27 -7.88 -22.33 -21.93
C GLY A 27 -7.93 -21.99 -20.45
N ALA A 28 -6.78 -22.09 -19.80
CA ALA A 28 -6.48 -21.29 -18.64
C ALA A 28 -5.64 -20.15 -19.17
N GLY A 29 -6.22 -18.95 -19.23
CA GLY A 29 -5.41 -17.74 -19.17
C GLY A 29 -4.64 -17.85 -17.87
N GLN A 30 -3.32 -18.04 -17.98
CA GLN A 30 -2.44 -17.68 -16.89
C GLN A 30 -2.52 -16.16 -16.82
N ASP A 31 -3.22 -15.66 -15.81
CA ASP A 31 -2.99 -14.32 -15.29
C ASP A 31 -1.51 -14.25 -14.97
N THR A 32 -0.75 -13.72 -15.93
CA THR A 32 0.67 -13.48 -15.78
C THR A 32 0.73 -12.24 -14.92
N GLU A 33 0.77 -12.42 -13.60
CA GLU A 33 1.21 -11.40 -12.66
C GLU A 33 2.55 -10.87 -13.19
N THR A 34 2.49 -9.72 -13.84
CA THR A 34 3.65 -9.11 -14.47
C THR A 34 4.42 -8.45 -13.34
N THR A 35 5.39 -9.19 -12.80
CA THR A 35 6.36 -8.63 -11.85
C THR A 35 7.30 -7.73 -12.63
N THR A 36 7.08 -6.42 -12.57
CA THR A 36 8.00 -5.45 -13.16
C THR A 36 9.10 -5.15 -12.14
N SER A 37 10.32 -5.63 -12.39
CA SER A 37 11.49 -5.26 -11.59
C SER A 37 11.89 -3.81 -11.92
N GLY A 38 11.57 -2.88 -11.02
CA GLY A 38 12.07 -1.50 -11.09
C GLY A 38 13.52 -1.43 -10.60
N THR A 39 14.49 -1.64 -11.49
CA THR A 39 15.91 -1.58 -11.12
C THR A 39 16.35 -0.13 -10.85
N THR A 40 16.72 0.17 -9.62
CA THR A 40 17.52 1.36 -9.29
C THR A 40 18.97 0.91 -9.15
N THR A 41 19.68 0.79 -10.28
CA THR A 41 21.07 0.32 -10.31
C THR A 41 22.05 1.47 -10.10
N SER A 42 23.02 1.28 -9.20
CA SER A 42 24.37 1.84 -9.40
C SER A 42 25.16 0.84 -10.25
N ASP A 43 25.76 1.32 -11.34
CA ASP A 43 26.42 0.52 -12.38
C ASP A 43 27.49 -0.45 -11.84
N GLY A 44 27.28 -1.76 -12.05
CA GLY A 44 28.26 -2.82 -11.85
C GLY A 44 27.63 -4.16 -11.47
N GLY A 45 27.51 -5.09 -12.43
CA GLY A 45 27.05 -6.47 -12.22
C GLY A 45 25.69 -6.59 -11.51
N GLY A 46 24.60 -6.56 -12.29
CA GLY A 46 23.22 -6.45 -11.79
C GLY A 46 22.88 -7.43 -10.66
N PHE A 47 22.64 -6.89 -9.47
CA PHE A 47 22.01 -7.62 -8.38
C PHE A 47 20.50 -7.62 -8.62
N ASP A 48 19.97 -8.77 -9.01
CA ASP A 48 18.56 -8.94 -9.38
C ASP A 48 17.69 -9.50 -8.23
N GLY A 49 18.28 -9.75 -7.05
CA GLY A 49 17.61 -10.26 -5.87
C GLY A 49 18.43 -11.29 -5.10
N ILE A 50 17.90 -11.76 -3.97
CA ILE A 50 18.56 -12.78 -3.14
C ILE A 50 18.65 -14.12 -3.88
N ALA A 51 19.87 -14.66 -4.00
CA ALA A 51 20.15 -15.98 -4.58
C ALA A 51 20.59 -17.00 -3.52
N SER A 52 20.10 -16.82 -2.28
CA SER A 52 20.39 -17.70 -1.15
C SER A 52 19.88 -19.12 -1.40
N SER A 53 20.65 -20.12 -0.97
CA SER A 53 20.22 -21.52 -0.92
C SER A 53 19.25 -21.82 0.23
N ALA A 54 19.02 -20.87 1.14
CA ALA A 54 18.06 -21.01 2.21
C ALA A 54 16.63 -20.79 1.70
N ASP A 55 15.76 -21.77 1.87
CA ASP A 55 14.34 -21.65 1.48
C ASP A 55 13.55 -20.67 2.36
N GLN A 56 14.06 -20.32 3.55
CA GLN A 56 13.40 -19.47 4.54
C GLN A 56 14.38 -18.55 5.26
N SER A 57 13.90 -17.39 5.70
CA SER A 57 14.68 -16.48 6.54
C SER A 57 15.05 -17.17 7.86
N PHE A 58 16.30 -17.06 8.30
CA PHE A 58 16.68 -17.64 9.60
C PHE A 58 16.10 -16.85 10.79
N ALA A 59 15.70 -15.60 10.56
CA ALA A 59 15.04 -14.75 11.54
C ALA A 59 14.15 -13.71 10.88
N THR A 60 13.09 -13.31 11.60
CA THR A 60 12.20 -12.21 11.22
C THR A 60 12.09 -11.21 12.36
N ILE A 61 12.26 -9.92 12.06
CA ILE A 61 12.09 -8.82 13.02
C ILE A 61 11.02 -7.87 12.49
N SER A 62 9.95 -7.69 13.25
CA SER A 62 8.91 -6.70 12.94
C SER A 62 9.23 -5.34 13.59
N VAL A 63 9.03 -4.25 12.87
CA VAL A 63 9.22 -2.87 13.36
C VAL A 63 7.90 -2.09 13.24
N GLY A 64 7.47 -1.48 14.34
CA GLY A 64 6.20 -0.74 14.44
C GLY A 64 5.00 -1.64 14.77
N THR A 65 3.78 -1.11 14.62
CA THR A 65 2.53 -1.85 14.76
C THR A 65 1.57 -1.58 13.60
N ARG A 66 0.61 -2.47 13.35
CA ARG A 66 -0.49 -2.23 12.40
C ARG A 66 -1.64 -1.43 12.99
N THR A 67 -1.69 -1.31 14.31
CA THR A 67 -2.74 -0.55 14.99
C THR A 67 -2.66 0.92 14.60
N GLY A 68 -3.75 1.47 14.05
CA GLY A 68 -3.83 2.88 13.68
C GLY A 68 -3.21 3.22 12.33
N VAL A 69 -2.77 2.24 11.54
CA VAL A 69 -2.37 2.49 10.14
C VAL A 69 -3.60 2.90 9.34
N PRO A 70 -3.64 4.11 8.75
CA PRO A 70 -4.74 4.52 7.88
C PRO A 70 -4.76 3.61 6.64
N ASN A 71 -5.95 3.23 6.19
CA ASN A 71 -6.16 2.45 4.97
C ASN A 71 -5.17 1.28 4.83
N PRO A 72 -5.25 0.28 5.71
CA PRO A 72 -4.24 -0.78 5.81
C PRO A 72 -4.03 -1.56 4.50
N GLU A 73 -5.05 -1.61 3.65
CA GLU A 73 -4.98 -2.28 2.34
C GLU A 73 -4.19 -1.48 1.30
N ASN A 74 -4.12 -0.14 1.45
CA ASN A 74 -3.28 0.75 0.62
C ASN A 74 -1.99 1.14 1.34
N ASN A 75 -1.68 0.47 2.45
CA ASN A 75 -0.50 0.72 3.25
C ASN A 75 0.03 -0.60 3.74
N ARG A 76 0.25 -1.55 2.84
CA ARG A 76 0.70 -2.89 3.19
C ARG A 76 2.11 -2.81 3.80
N PRO A 77 2.46 -3.74 4.70
CA PRO A 77 3.80 -3.80 5.26
C PRO A 77 4.85 -3.97 4.17
N HIS A 78 5.98 -3.30 4.32
CA HIS A 78 7.11 -3.47 3.40
C HIS A 78 8.18 -4.36 4.05
N ALA A 79 8.66 -5.37 3.33
CA ALA A 79 9.73 -6.24 3.82
C ALA A 79 11.10 -5.78 3.32
N ILE A 80 12.13 -5.92 4.15
CA ILE A 80 13.52 -5.79 3.74
C ILE A 80 14.20 -7.12 4.03
N HIS A 81 14.75 -7.77 3.03
CA HIS A 81 15.55 -8.97 3.20
C HIS A 81 17.02 -8.59 3.20
N VAL A 82 17.75 -8.94 4.25
CA VAL A 82 19.20 -8.72 4.33
C VAL A 82 19.87 -10.07 4.18
N TRP A 83 20.71 -10.23 3.16
CA TRP A 83 21.38 -11.48 2.83
C TRP A 83 22.87 -11.39 3.05
N ASN A 84 23.41 -12.39 3.75
CA ASN A 84 24.83 -12.64 3.86
C ASN A 84 25.32 -13.44 2.65
N ASP A 85 25.73 -12.75 1.58
CA ASP A 85 26.34 -13.36 0.39
C ASP A 85 27.82 -13.68 0.67
N SER A 86 28.03 -14.68 1.53
CA SER A 86 29.32 -15.28 1.88
C SER A 86 29.10 -16.72 2.34
N ASP A 87 30.11 -17.55 2.11
CA ASP A 87 30.26 -18.91 2.64
C ASP A 87 30.59 -18.99 4.14
N SER A 88 30.70 -17.85 4.82
CA SER A 88 31.03 -17.76 6.25
C SER A 88 29.96 -17.00 7.04
N SER A 89 29.78 -17.38 8.31
CA SER A 89 28.93 -16.65 9.23
C SER A 89 29.58 -15.33 9.65
N ARG A 90 28.80 -14.25 9.74
CA ARG A 90 29.32 -12.95 10.20
C ARG A 90 28.31 -12.13 10.96
N THR A 91 28.82 -11.25 11.81
CA THR A 91 27.99 -10.29 12.54
C THR A 91 27.76 -9.04 11.69
N ILE A 92 26.51 -8.68 11.44
CA ILE A 92 26.13 -7.47 10.72
C ILE A 92 25.33 -6.57 11.67
N ARG A 93 25.72 -5.29 11.76
CA ARG A 93 24.94 -4.29 12.51
C ARG A 93 23.90 -3.66 11.60
N LEU A 94 22.64 -3.80 11.99
CA LEU A 94 21.47 -3.22 11.34
C LEU A 94 21.00 -2.04 12.18
N ARG A 95 21.00 -0.84 11.61
CA ARG A 95 20.43 0.35 12.25
C ARG A 95 19.37 0.96 11.34
N LEU A 96 18.11 0.84 11.74
CA LEU A 96 16.97 1.42 11.04
C LEU A 96 16.56 2.72 11.72
N THR A 97 16.40 3.78 10.94
CA THR A 97 15.87 5.07 11.40
C THR A 97 14.64 5.44 10.57
N ARG A 98 13.67 6.14 11.20
CA ARG A 98 12.49 6.67 10.53
C ARG A 98 12.57 8.19 10.54
N ARG A 99 12.40 8.82 9.37
CA ARG A 99 12.47 10.28 9.24
C ARG A 99 11.40 10.95 10.10
N GLY A 100 11.81 11.94 10.90
CA GLY A 100 10.92 12.69 11.80
C GLY A 100 10.85 12.14 13.22
N GLU A 101 11.44 10.98 13.49
CA GLU A 101 11.53 10.42 14.85
C GLU A 101 12.92 10.62 15.44
N SER A 102 12.97 10.83 16.76
CA SER A 102 14.23 10.91 17.50
C SER A 102 14.67 9.52 17.94
N GLY A 103 15.67 8.96 17.28
CA GLY A 103 16.26 7.66 17.63
C GLY A 103 16.24 6.65 16.50
N ALA A 104 16.77 5.46 16.78
CA ALA A 104 16.69 4.33 15.85
C ALA A 104 15.45 3.50 16.16
N ALA A 105 14.64 3.21 15.14
CA ALA A 105 13.54 2.24 15.24
C ALA A 105 14.07 0.82 15.48
N LEU A 106 15.30 0.54 15.02
CA LEU A 106 16.05 -0.68 15.28
C LEU A 106 17.54 -0.35 15.36
N ASP A 107 18.26 -0.89 16.34
CA ASP A 107 19.73 -0.92 16.37
C ASP A 107 20.19 -2.25 16.97
N ARG A 108 20.59 -3.20 16.11
CA ARG A 108 20.93 -4.57 16.49
C ARG A 108 22.20 -5.03 15.80
N ARG A 109 22.98 -5.87 16.48
CA ARG A 109 24.00 -6.72 15.88
C ARG A 109 23.43 -8.12 15.79
N VAL A 110 23.43 -8.68 14.60
CA VAL A 110 22.87 -10.01 14.33
C VAL A 110 23.95 -10.87 13.69
N GLU A 111 24.09 -12.10 14.17
CA GLU A 111 24.92 -13.11 13.53
C GLU A 111 24.15 -13.75 12.38
N PHE A 112 24.64 -13.57 11.17
CA PHE A 112 24.09 -14.16 9.96
C PHE A 112 24.81 -15.47 9.69
N PRO A 113 24.10 -16.60 9.50
CA PRO A 113 24.69 -17.81 8.95
C PRO A 113 25.32 -17.56 7.58
N ALA A 114 26.26 -18.41 7.18
CA ALA A 114 26.74 -18.47 5.80
C ALA A 114 25.54 -18.61 4.87
N ASP A 115 25.51 -17.79 3.82
CA ASP A 115 24.43 -17.72 2.82
C ASP A 115 23.02 -17.46 3.40
N GLY A 116 22.90 -17.07 4.67
CA GLY A 116 21.62 -16.87 5.34
C GLY A 116 21.05 -15.46 5.12
N TYR A 117 19.72 -15.34 5.09
CA TYR A 117 19.04 -14.04 5.06
C TYR A 117 18.06 -13.83 6.22
N LEU A 118 17.91 -12.57 6.61
CA LEU A 118 17.02 -12.10 7.67
C LEU A 118 15.94 -11.20 7.06
N THR A 119 14.71 -11.33 7.54
CA THR A 119 13.60 -10.47 7.13
C THR A 119 13.30 -9.39 8.17
N LEU A 120 13.42 -8.13 7.78
CA LEU A 120 12.88 -6.99 8.53
C LEU A 120 11.50 -6.64 7.95
N ARG A 121 10.45 -6.68 8.77
CA ARG A 121 9.09 -6.34 8.33
C ARG A 121 8.67 -5.00 8.90
N LEU A 122 8.57 -3.99 8.04
CA LEU A 122 8.16 -2.63 8.41
C LEU A 122 6.64 -2.57 8.40
N LEU A 123 6.03 -2.46 9.59
CA LEU A 123 4.58 -2.53 9.74
C LEU A 123 3.89 -1.18 9.54
N GLU A 124 4.63 -0.08 9.69
CA GLU A 124 4.08 1.27 9.59
C GLU A 124 4.62 2.02 8.38
N PRO A 125 3.76 2.71 7.63
CA PRO A 125 4.21 3.55 6.52
C PRO A 125 5.15 4.67 6.97
N GLY A 126 6.29 4.85 6.30
CA GLY A 126 7.23 5.90 6.63
C GLY A 126 8.39 6.00 5.65
N ASN A 127 9.22 7.04 5.82
CA ASN A 127 10.52 7.11 5.14
C ASN A 127 11.55 6.52 6.08
N TYR A 128 12.10 5.37 5.73
CA TYR A 128 13.08 4.66 6.53
C TYR A 128 14.44 4.65 5.85
N ALA A 129 15.49 4.73 6.67
CA ALA A 129 16.87 4.54 6.24
C ALA A 129 17.47 3.38 7.05
N LEU A 130 17.79 2.27 6.37
CA LEU A 130 18.49 1.12 6.94
C LEU A 130 19.97 1.25 6.68
N ARG A 131 20.75 1.49 7.74
CA ARG A 131 22.21 1.45 7.67
C ARG A 131 22.71 0.05 7.99
N VAL A 132 23.45 -0.54 7.05
CA VAL A 132 24.02 -1.88 7.16
C VAL A 132 25.54 -1.75 7.35
N ASN A 133 26.06 -2.28 8.45
CA ASN A 133 27.49 -2.28 8.72
C ASN A 133 27.95 -3.73 8.95
N PRO A 134 28.59 -4.40 7.98
CA PRO A 134 29.25 -5.67 8.22
C PRO A 134 30.36 -5.45 9.24
N ALA A 135 30.30 -6.13 10.38
CA ALA A 135 31.39 -6.07 11.35
C ALA A 135 32.44 -7.10 10.93
N GLY A 136 33.59 -6.60 10.48
CA GLY A 136 34.78 -7.42 10.28
C GLY A 136 35.20 -7.56 8.81
N SER A 137 36.05 -6.64 8.36
CA SER A 137 37.39 -7.09 8.05
C SER A 137 38.20 -6.92 9.33
N ALA A 138 38.13 -7.89 10.25
CA ALA A 138 39.22 -8.02 11.20
C ALA A 138 40.42 -8.39 10.34
N GLY A 139 41.31 -7.43 10.10
CA GLY A 139 42.54 -7.70 9.35
C GLY A 139 43.23 -8.89 9.98
N ASP A 140 43.61 -9.85 9.14
CA ASP A 140 44.54 -10.91 9.50
C ASP A 140 45.76 -10.28 10.16
N GLY A 141 45.83 -10.49 11.47
CA GLY A 141 46.82 -9.89 12.35
C GLY A 141 46.92 -10.71 13.62
N ALA A 142 47.10 -12.02 13.47
CA ALA A 142 47.55 -12.89 14.53
C ALA A 142 48.91 -12.40 15.03
N THR A 143 48.89 -11.51 16.04
CA THR A 143 50.07 -11.26 16.87
C THR A 143 49.80 -11.91 18.20
N THR A 144 50.46 -13.05 18.38
CA THR A 144 50.60 -13.80 19.61
C THR A 144 50.90 -12.88 20.79
N GLY A 145 50.15 -13.06 21.87
CA GLY A 145 50.31 -12.28 23.09
C GLY A 145 51.68 -12.48 23.75
N THR A 146 52.22 -11.39 24.26
CA THR A 146 53.08 -11.39 25.46
C THR A 146 52.79 -10.12 26.26
N SER A 147 52.37 -10.34 27.51
CA SER A 147 52.45 -9.53 28.72
C SER A 147 52.48 -7.99 28.68
N ALA A 148 51.46 -7.42 29.34
CA ALA A 148 51.46 -6.35 30.35
C ALA A 148 52.32 -5.10 30.16
N THR A 149 51.69 -3.91 30.21
CA THR A 149 51.87 -2.88 31.26
C THR A 149 50.92 -1.70 31.02
N THR A 150 50.37 -1.17 32.11
CA THR A 150 49.60 0.07 32.24
C THR A 150 50.25 1.26 31.51
N ALA A 151 49.50 1.93 30.62
CA ALA A 151 49.76 3.32 30.27
C ALA A 151 48.46 4.01 29.78
N THR A 152 48.03 5.01 30.54
CA THR A 152 47.11 6.06 30.09
C THR A 152 47.80 6.86 28.98
N ALA A 153 47.24 6.87 27.78
CA ALA A 153 47.61 7.82 26.74
C ALA A 153 46.37 8.19 25.90
N THR A 154 45.97 9.44 26.06
CA THR A 154 45.11 10.20 25.16
C THR A 154 45.75 10.26 23.78
N THR A 155 45.06 9.80 22.74
CA THR A 155 45.35 10.21 21.36
C THR A 155 44.06 10.32 20.55
N ALA A 156 43.87 11.51 19.99
CA ALA A 156 42.91 11.81 18.94
C ALA A 156 43.33 11.13 17.62
N GLY A 157 42.34 10.89 16.74
CA GLY A 157 42.56 10.73 15.30
C GLY A 157 42.82 9.29 14.83
N GLY A 158 41.74 8.51 14.69
CA GLY A 158 41.75 7.20 14.05
C GLY A 158 40.36 6.80 13.58
N SER A 159 39.76 7.60 12.70
CA SER A 159 38.46 7.28 12.07
C SER A 159 38.66 6.27 10.95
N GLY A 160 38.97 5.02 11.32
CA GLY A 160 38.90 3.85 10.44
C GLY A 160 37.57 3.10 10.61
N GLY A 161 36.47 3.83 10.78
CA GLY A 161 35.15 3.24 10.93
C GLY A 161 34.62 2.82 9.57
N ALA A 162 34.46 1.51 9.35
CA ALA A 162 33.72 0.97 8.20
C ALA A 162 32.44 1.79 7.98
N THR A 163 32.43 2.59 6.91
CA THR A 163 31.28 3.41 6.54
C THR A 163 30.21 2.46 6.03
N GLY A 164 29.35 1.96 6.93
CA GLY A 164 28.21 1.16 6.49
C GLY A 164 27.32 1.98 5.57
N GLU A 165 26.79 1.29 4.57
CA GLU A 165 25.96 1.82 3.50
C GLU A 165 24.52 1.97 3.96
N THR A 166 23.80 2.92 3.37
CA THR A 166 22.42 3.24 3.71
C THR A 166 21.51 2.84 2.57
N VAL A 167 20.52 1.99 2.87
CA VAL A 167 19.43 1.61 1.98
C VAL A 167 18.19 2.42 2.37
N GLU A 168 17.66 3.20 1.44
CA GLU A 168 16.48 4.03 1.64
C GLU A 168 15.21 3.28 1.24
N VAL A 169 14.21 3.28 2.13
CA VAL A 169 12.87 2.77 1.86
C VAL A 169 11.90 3.95 1.96
N PRO A 170 11.54 4.57 0.83
CA PRO A 170 10.64 5.72 0.83
C PRO A 170 9.22 5.32 1.21
N ARG A 171 8.47 6.28 1.72
CA ARG A 171 7.06 6.12 2.11
C ARG A 171 6.17 5.57 0.98
N SER A 172 6.52 5.84 -0.27
CA SER A 172 5.79 5.35 -1.45
C SER A 172 5.87 3.82 -1.63
N ARG A 173 6.78 3.12 -0.95
CA ARG A 173 6.82 1.64 -0.95
C ARG A 173 5.76 0.99 -0.06
N PHE A 174 5.02 1.79 0.70
CA PHE A 174 3.92 1.31 1.53
C PHE A 174 2.62 1.66 0.83
N ASP A 175 2.31 0.88 -0.19
CA ASP A 175 1.11 1.00 -1.02
C ASP A 175 0.30 -0.30 -0.92
N CYS A 176 -0.60 -0.54 -1.87
CA CYS A 176 -1.35 -1.78 -1.97
C CYS A 176 -0.54 -2.95 -2.55
N ASN A 177 0.62 -2.66 -3.13
CA ASN A 177 1.43 -3.66 -3.79
C ASN A 177 2.16 -4.48 -2.75
N ASP A 178 2.37 -5.76 -3.09
CA ASP A 178 3.33 -6.56 -2.34
C ASP A 178 4.71 -6.15 -2.84
N SER A 179 5.42 -5.37 -2.03
CA SER A 179 6.76 -4.87 -2.32
C SER A 179 7.75 -5.21 -1.22
N TRP A 180 8.99 -5.44 -1.61
CA TRP A 180 10.09 -5.70 -0.71
C TRP A 180 11.42 -5.18 -1.27
N THR A 181 12.37 -4.89 -0.39
CA THR A 181 13.74 -4.54 -0.74
C THR A 181 14.68 -5.69 -0.36
N ASP A 182 15.36 -6.25 -1.34
CA ASP A 182 16.47 -7.17 -1.11
C ASP A 182 17.75 -6.36 -0.93
N VAL A 183 18.55 -6.74 0.07
CA VAL A 183 19.82 -6.12 0.42
C VAL A 183 20.88 -7.22 0.50
N ARG A 184 21.83 -7.18 -0.42
CA ARG A 184 23.00 -8.03 -0.43
C ARG A 184 24.13 -7.40 0.36
N VAL A 185 24.74 -8.17 1.24
CA VAL A 185 26.05 -7.86 1.80
C VAL A 185 27.01 -8.86 1.18
N ALA A 186 27.92 -8.42 0.31
CA ALA A 186 28.90 -9.30 -0.34
C ALA A 186 30.04 -9.65 0.61
N HIS A 187 30.82 -10.69 0.29
CA HIS A 187 31.95 -11.16 1.13
C HIS A 187 32.97 -10.05 1.49
N ASP A 188 33.21 -9.11 0.58
CA ASP A 188 34.13 -7.96 0.75
C ASP A 188 33.53 -6.82 1.60
N GLY A 189 32.26 -6.97 2.02
CA GLY A 189 31.52 -5.98 2.80
C GLY A 189 30.77 -4.95 1.95
N THR A 190 30.85 -5.03 0.61
CA THR A 190 30.05 -4.19 -0.29
C THR A 190 28.56 -4.48 -0.06
N VAL A 191 27.75 -3.42 -0.01
CA VAL A 191 26.29 -3.54 0.14
C VAL A 191 25.63 -3.14 -1.18
N GLN A 192 24.61 -3.89 -1.59
CA GLN A 192 23.80 -3.57 -2.75
C GLN A 192 22.33 -3.82 -2.41
N SER A 193 21.42 -3.11 -3.08
CA SER A 193 19.99 -3.32 -2.86
C SER A 193 19.20 -3.23 -4.15
N VAL A 194 18.12 -3.99 -4.21
CA VAL A 194 17.10 -3.92 -5.27
C VAL A 194 15.72 -3.95 -4.62
N THR A 195 14.76 -3.23 -5.18
CA THR A 195 13.36 -3.28 -4.70
C THR A 195 12.50 -3.92 -5.77
N VAL A 196 11.72 -4.91 -5.34
CA VAL A 196 10.74 -5.62 -6.16
C VAL A 196 9.35 -5.22 -5.70
N THR A 197 8.43 -5.07 -6.64
CA THR A 197 7.03 -4.75 -6.36
C THR A 197 6.16 -5.49 -7.35
N THR A 198 5.01 -5.99 -6.88
CA THR A 198 3.90 -6.22 -7.81
C THR A 198 3.44 -4.86 -8.31
N GLU A 199 3.19 -4.70 -9.61
CA GLU A 199 2.55 -3.48 -10.13
C GLU A 199 1.04 -3.75 -10.25
N GLU A 200 0.38 -3.83 -9.11
CA GLU A 200 -1.08 -3.83 -9.05
C GLU A 200 -1.57 -2.38 -8.92
N GLY A 201 -2.62 -2.04 -9.67
CA GLY A 201 -3.20 -0.71 -9.63
C GLY A 201 -3.85 -0.46 -8.26
N CYS A 202 -3.24 0.37 -7.42
CA CYS A 202 -3.81 0.65 -6.10
C CYS A 202 -5.14 1.40 -6.20
N PRO A 203 -6.15 0.97 -5.43
CA PRO A 203 -7.43 1.68 -5.41
C PRO A 203 -7.18 3.11 -4.90
N PRO A 204 -7.84 4.12 -5.49
CA PRO A 204 -7.61 5.52 -5.16
C PRO A 204 -8.06 5.84 -3.74
N GLU A 205 -7.22 6.53 -2.96
CA GLU A 205 -7.51 6.91 -1.58
C GLU A 205 -7.93 8.38 -1.49
N VAL A 206 -9.15 8.65 -1.01
CA VAL A 206 -9.64 10.02 -0.76
C VAL A 206 -9.09 10.55 0.57
N VAL A 207 -8.17 11.52 0.51
CA VAL A 207 -7.53 12.17 1.68
C VAL A 207 -8.12 13.52 2.07
N GLY A 208 -8.90 14.15 1.18
CA GLY A 208 -9.52 15.45 1.42
C GLY A 208 -10.93 15.52 0.82
N ARG A 209 -11.84 16.20 1.51
CA ARG A 209 -13.23 16.36 1.09
C ARG A 209 -13.72 17.75 1.46
N THR A 210 -14.21 18.49 0.48
CA THR A 210 -15.00 19.70 0.73
C THR A 210 -16.33 19.58 0.00
N PHE A 211 -17.37 20.17 0.57
CA PHE A 211 -18.71 20.17 -0.03
C PHE A 211 -19.42 21.47 0.29
N THR A 212 -19.97 22.10 -0.73
CA THR A 212 -20.77 23.32 -0.62
C THR A 212 -22.11 23.08 -1.30
N ALA A 213 -23.21 23.28 -0.57
CA ALA A 213 -24.54 23.37 -1.14
C ALA A 213 -24.99 24.83 -1.17
N PHE A 214 -25.54 25.25 -2.29
CA PHE A 214 -26.10 26.59 -2.46
C PHE A 214 -27.57 26.64 -2.01
N ARG A 215 -28.17 27.83 -2.03
CA ARG A 215 -29.59 27.97 -1.72
C ARG A 215 -30.43 27.34 -2.83
N GLY A 216 -31.50 26.66 -2.44
CA GLY A 216 -32.46 26.12 -3.39
C GLY A 216 -33.18 27.23 -4.16
N THR A 217 -33.49 26.95 -5.42
CA THR A 217 -34.29 27.81 -6.30
C THR A 217 -35.40 26.99 -6.95
N CYS A 218 -36.45 27.64 -7.49
CA CYS A 218 -37.44 26.92 -8.28
C CYS A 218 -36.78 26.40 -9.56
N GLY A 219 -36.90 25.10 -9.82
CA GLY A 219 -36.20 24.45 -10.92
C GLY A 219 -36.47 22.95 -10.95
N SER A 220 -36.03 22.31 -12.03
CA SER A 220 -36.20 20.87 -12.22
C SER A 220 -34.91 20.15 -12.64
N ALA A 221 -33.78 20.87 -12.63
CA ALA A 221 -32.47 20.32 -12.95
C ALA A 221 -32.08 19.24 -11.93
N ASP A 222 -31.48 18.17 -12.45
CA ASP A 222 -31.12 16.95 -11.73
C ASP A 222 -29.96 16.26 -12.47
N ASP A 223 -28.80 16.92 -12.44
CA ASP A 223 -27.63 16.59 -13.24
C ASP A 223 -26.35 16.85 -12.45
N ALA A 224 -25.25 16.29 -12.94
CA ALA A 224 -23.93 16.50 -12.39
C ALA A 224 -22.87 16.47 -13.48
N SER A 225 -21.74 17.12 -13.21
CA SER A 225 -20.56 17.12 -14.03
C SER A 225 -19.34 16.83 -13.16
N VAL A 226 -18.33 16.20 -13.76
CA VAL A 226 -17.10 15.81 -13.09
C VAL A 226 -15.93 16.34 -13.89
N ALA A 227 -15.00 17.00 -13.21
CA ALA A 227 -13.71 17.40 -13.76
C ALA A 227 -12.58 16.65 -13.03
N PHE A 228 -11.66 16.09 -13.81
CA PHE A 228 -10.47 15.43 -13.29
C PHE A 228 -9.28 16.39 -13.33
N ALA A 229 -8.55 16.48 -12.23
CA ALA A 229 -7.22 17.05 -12.15
C ALA A 229 -6.21 15.95 -11.76
N ASP A 230 -4.93 16.30 -11.64
CA ASP A 230 -3.86 15.32 -11.38
C ASP A 230 -4.06 14.59 -10.03
N GLU A 231 -4.45 15.33 -8.97
CA GLU A 231 -4.61 14.81 -7.60
C GLU A 231 -6.00 15.09 -7.00
N SER A 232 -6.95 15.57 -7.81
CA SER A 232 -8.30 15.86 -7.33
C SER A 232 -9.39 15.56 -8.37
N VAL A 233 -10.59 15.35 -7.84
CA VAL A 233 -11.83 15.25 -8.61
C VAL A 233 -12.77 16.34 -8.11
N GLU A 234 -13.20 17.21 -9.01
CA GLU A 234 -14.22 18.21 -8.75
C GLU A 234 -15.57 17.70 -9.29
N VAL A 235 -16.60 17.75 -8.44
CA VAL A 235 -17.97 17.39 -8.81
C VAL A 235 -18.87 18.60 -8.59
N SER A 236 -19.54 19.05 -9.65
CA SER A 236 -20.54 20.12 -9.55
C SER A 236 -21.85 19.68 -10.18
N GLY A 237 -22.97 20.15 -9.65
CA GLY A 237 -24.26 19.70 -10.15
C GLY A 237 -25.44 20.36 -9.46
N SER A 238 -26.61 19.81 -9.76
CA SER A 238 -27.91 20.28 -9.29
C SER A 238 -28.75 19.07 -8.89
N ILE A 239 -29.22 19.00 -7.65
CA ILE A 239 -30.14 17.95 -7.20
C ILE A 239 -31.57 18.48 -7.14
N ARG A 240 -32.52 17.78 -7.77
CA ARG A 240 -33.95 18.12 -7.66
C ARG A 240 -34.49 17.76 -6.28
N VAL A 241 -35.27 18.66 -5.70
CA VAL A 241 -35.89 18.54 -4.38
C VAL A 241 -37.38 18.93 -4.42
N PRO A 242 -38.20 18.50 -3.44
CA PRO A 242 -39.64 18.81 -3.45
C PRO A 242 -39.96 20.31 -3.48
N ASN A 243 -39.15 21.13 -2.80
CA ASN A 243 -39.24 22.59 -2.87
C ASN A 243 -37.89 23.27 -2.52
N PRO A 244 -37.71 24.57 -2.81
CA PRO A 244 -36.44 25.27 -2.62
C PRO A 244 -35.94 25.40 -1.17
N CYS A 245 -36.74 25.04 -0.15
CA CYS A 245 -36.29 25.09 1.24
C CYS A 245 -35.43 23.89 1.64
N TYR A 246 -35.49 22.80 0.87
CA TYR A 246 -34.59 21.66 1.01
C TYR A 246 -33.15 22.08 0.72
N GLY A 247 -32.20 21.37 1.32
CA GLY A 247 -30.77 21.52 1.04
C GLY A 247 -30.18 20.27 0.38
N ALA A 248 -28.86 20.27 0.26
CA ALA A 248 -28.08 19.13 -0.21
C ALA A 248 -26.89 18.88 0.73
N ARG A 249 -26.43 17.62 0.79
CA ARG A 249 -25.22 17.23 1.52
C ARG A 249 -24.46 16.14 0.78
N LEU A 250 -23.14 16.09 0.98
CA LEU A 250 -22.32 14.93 0.63
C LEU A 250 -22.65 13.79 1.58
N ALA A 251 -23.37 12.79 1.08
CA ALA A 251 -23.86 11.69 1.90
C ALA A 251 -22.88 10.54 2.00
N ASP A 252 -22.16 10.23 0.92
CA ASP A 252 -21.15 9.18 0.89
C ASP A 252 -20.10 9.46 -0.21
N VAL A 253 -18.88 8.98 0.03
CA VAL A 253 -17.80 8.90 -0.96
C VAL A 253 -17.12 7.56 -0.75
N SER A 254 -17.29 6.67 -1.72
CA SER A 254 -16.82 5.29 -1.66
C SER A 254 -16.17 4.86 -2.97
N THR A 255 -15.29 3.87 -2.90
CA THR A 255 -14.61 3.27 -4.06
C THR A 255 -15.07 1.81 -4.17
N PRO A 256 -16.16 1.53 -4.90
CA PRO A 256 -16.70 0.16 -5.01
C PRO A 256 -15.72 -0.83 -5.63
N ASP A 257 -14.78 -0.34 -6.45
CA ASP A 257 -13.69 -1.10 -7.06
C ASP A 257 -12.44 -0.22 -7.20
N ALA A 258 -11.37 -0.77 -7.77
CA ALA A 258 -10.07 -0.10 -7.88
C ALA A 258 -10.06 1.11 -8.83
N ASP A 259 -11.03 1.24 -9.73
CA ASP A 259 -11.02 2.28 -10.76
C ASP A 259 -12.21 3.25 -10.65
N THR A 260 -13.21 2.92 -9.85
CA THR A 260 -14.46 3.67 -9.75
C THR A 260 -14.59 4.36 -8.40
N LEU A 261 -14.85 5.66 -8.43
CA LEU A 261 -15.28 6.45 -7.29
C LEU A 261 -16.78 6.73 -7.40
N ARG A 262 -17.52 6.42 -6.35
CA ARG A 262 -18.93 6.76 -6.21
C ARG A 262 -19.11 7.92 -5.24
N VAL A 263 -19.71 9.00 -5.74
CA VAL A 263 -20.01 10.22 -4.99
C VAL A 263 -21.52 10.33 -4.82
N THR A 264 -22.00 10.19 -3.59
CA THR A 264 -23.45 10.28 -3.32
C THR A 264 -23.80 11.63 -2.71
N VAL A 265 -24.65 12.39 -3.41
CA VAL A 265 -25.24 13.63 -2.91
C VAL A 265 -26.69 13.36 -2.53
N ALA A 266 -27.09 13.77 -1.33
CA ALA A 266 -28.45 13.57 -0.85
C ALA A 266 -29.16 14.88 -0.55
N ALA A 267 -30.46 14.93 -0.83
CA ALA A 267 -31.32 15.98 -0.34
C ALA A 267 -31.40 15.96 1.19
N THR A 268 -31.49 17.12 1.82
CA THR A 268 -31.74 17.28 3.26
C THR A 268 -33.15 17.78 3.50
N ASP A 269 -33.66 17.61 4.71
CA ASP A 269 -34.93 18.19 5.13
C ASP A 269 -34.97 19.72 4.92
N PRO A 270 -36.17 20.30 4.73
CA PRO A 270 -36.31 21.72 4.51
C PRO A 270 -35.88 22.52 5.73
N SER A 271 -35.13 23.60 5.50
CA SER A 271 -34.96 24.63 6.51
C SER A 271 -36.33 25.22 6.82
N GLY A 272 -36.77 25.12 8.08
CA GLY A 272 -38.15 25.45 8.46
C GLY A 272 -38.59 26.86 8.04
N GLY A 273 -39.88 27.02 7.73
CA GLY A 273 -40.44 28.30 7.29
C GLY A 273 -41.54 28.13 6.26
N VAL A 274 -42.03 29.26 5.73
CA VAL A 274 -42.98 29.28 4.61
C VAL A 274 -42.18 29.07 3.32
N CYS A 275 -42.43 27.96 2.64
CA CYS A 275 -41.72 27.58 1.42
C CYS A 275 -42.53 27.86 0.16
N VAL A 276 -41.83 28.22 -0.91
CA VAL A 276 -42.44 28.36 -2.24
C VAL A 276 -42.97 27.00 -2.70
N GLN A 277 -44.18 26.97 -3.25
CA GLN A 277 -44.85 25.78 -3.76
C GLN A 277 -44.45 25.51 -5.22
N CYS A 278 -43.17 25.25 -5.44
CA CYS A 278 -42.61 24.85 -6.73
C CYS A 278 -41.65 23.68 -6.50
N VAL A 279 -41.41 22.86 -7.52
CA VAL A 279 -40.28 21.91 -7.48
C VAL A 279 -38.99 22.73 -7.37
N GLY A 280 -38.12 22.32 -6.45
CA GLY A 280 -36.85 22.99 -6.20
C GLY A 280 -35.68 22.28 -6.85
N THR A 281 -34.60 23.02 -7.04
CA THR A 281 -33.27 22.49 -7.34
C THR A 281 -32.28 23.10 -6.37
N VAL A 282 -31.31 22.31 -5.91
CA VAL A 282 -30.19 22.77 -5.09
C VAL A 282 -28.89 22.51 -5.85
N GLU A 283 -28.19 23.59 -6.21
CA GLU A 283 -26.85 23.50 -6.76
C GLU A 283 -25.85 23.08 -5.69
N TYR A 284 -24.81 22.35 -6.08
CA TYR A 284 -23.72 21.96 -5.21
C TYR A 284 -22.37 21.89 -5.93
N ALA A 285 -21.30 21.95 -5.14
CA ALA A 285 -19.93 21.70 -5.57
C ALA A 285 -19.18 20.88 -4.50
N ALA A 286 -18.36 19.94 -4.93
CA ALA A 286 -17.52 19.09 -4.10
C ALA A 286 -16.10 18.98 -4.66
N ASP A 287 -15.09 19.10 -3.81
CA ASP A 287 -13.68 18.85 -4.15
C ASP A 287 -13.20 17.65 -3.34
N LEU A 288 -12.72 16.62 -4.05
CA LEU A 288 -12.21 15.38 -3.49
C LEU A 288 -10.74 15.26 -3.84
N ARG A 289 -9.87 15.17 -2.82
CA ARG A 289 -8.41 15.05 -3.00
C ARG A 289 -7.94 13.63 -2.79
N PHE A 290 -6.95 13.23 -3.57
CA PHE A 290 -6.37 11.89 -3.54
C PHE A 290 -4.90 11.95 -3.16
N ARG A 291 -4.38 10.87 -2.56
CA ARG A 291 -2.97 10.81 -2.15
C ARG A 291 -2.04 10.47 -3.30
N ASP A 292 -2.40 9.44 -4.06
CA ASP A 292 -1.48 8.77 -4.98
C ASP A 292 -2.01 8.81 -6.42
N SER A 293 -3.29 8.46 -6.60
CA SER A 293 -3.93 8.47 -7.91
C SER A 293 -5.40 8.86 -7.80
N VAL A 294 -5.89 9.57 -8.82
CA VAL A 294 -7.33 9.78 -9.01
C VAL A 294 -7.95 8.53 -9.67
N PRO A 295 -9.22 8.21 -9.38
CA PRO A 295 -9.97 7.14 -10.04
C PRO A 295 -10.02 7.33 -11.57
N ARG A 296 -10.21 6.24 -12.31
CA ARG A 296 -10.45 6.30 -13.76
C ARG A 296 -11.88 6.75 -14.05
N THR A 297 -12.84 6.28 -13.25
CA THR A 297 -14.27 6.51 -13.43
C THR A 297 -14.86 7.14 -12.18
N VAL A 298 -15.75 8.12 -12.34
CA VAL A 298 -16.51 8.74 -11.26
C VAL A 298 -17.99 8.61 -11.58
N GLU A 299 -18.74 8.01 -10.65
CA GLU A 299 -20.20 7.93 -10.68
C GLU A 299 -20.78 8.90 -9.65
N VAL A 300 -21.64 9.81 -10.10
CA VAL A 300 -22.37 10.73 -9.24
C VAL A 300 -23.78 10.21 -9.05
N VAL A 301 -24.17 10.01 -7.79
CA VAL A 301 -25.47 9.45 -7.40
C VAL A 301 -26.25 10.50 -6.63
N HIS A 302 -27.47 10.80 -7.07
CA HIS A 302 -28.42 11.59 -6.29
C HIS A 302 -29.33 10.67 -5.47
N ARG A 303 -29.45 10.96 -4.17
CA ARG A 303 -30.35 10.24 -3.26
C ARG A 303 -31.46 11.14 -2.74
N ARG A 304 -32.71 10.71 -2.92
CA ARG A 304 -33.95 11.41 -2.57
C ARG A 304 -34.98 10.42 -2.04
N ASP A 305 -35.61 10.70 -0.90
CA ASP A 305 -36.66 9.87 -0.32
C ASP A 305 -36.31 8.37 -0.22
N GLY A 306 -35.04 8.08 0.09
CA GLY A 306 -34.50 6.71 0.16
C GLY A 306 -34.18 6.04 -1.18
N GLN A 307 -34.51 6.67 -2.31
CA GLN A 307 -34.16 6.21 -3.65
C GLN A 307 -32.86 6.84 -4.14
N SER A 308 -32.02 6.07 -4.83
CA SER A 308 -30.75 6.52 -5.40
C SER A 308 -30.76 6.35 -6.92
N ALA A 309 -30.24 7.33 -7.65
CA ALA A 309 -30.07 7.28 -9.11
C ALA A 309 -28.70 7.81 -9.51
N VAL A 310 -28.01 7.13 -10.42
CA VAL A 310 -26.80 7.65 -11.06
C VAL A 310 -27.24 8.76 -12.03
N VAL A 311 -26.72 9.96 -11.84
CA VAL A 311 -27.07 11.14 -12.65
C VAL A 311 -25.94 11.56 -13.59
N ALA A 312 -24.71 11.13 -13.31
CA ALA A 312 -23.57 11.34 -14.17
C ALA A 312 -22.54 10.22 -13.98
N THR A 313 -21.93 9.83 -15.08
CA THR A 313 -20.72 9.01 -15.09
C THR A 313 -19.69 9.71 -15.95
N ALA A 314 -18.49 9.89 -15.42
CA ALA A 314 -17.38 10.47 -16.16
C ALA A 314 -16.17 9.55 -16.09
N THR A 315 -15.48 9.39 -17.22
CA THR A 315 -14.25 8.61 -17.31
C THR A 315 -13.13 9.52 -17.76
N ARG A 316 -12.03 9.52 -17.02
CA ARG A 316 -10.82 10.29 -17.34
C ARG A 316 -10.29 9.88 -18.72
N GLY A 317 -10.04 10.86 -19.58
CA GLY A 317 -9.61 10.64 -20.97
C GLY A 317 -10.71 10.19 -21.93
N GLY A 318 -11.95 10.03 -21.45
CA GLY A 318 -13.13 9.83 -22.30
C GLY A 318 -13.83 11.15 -22.58
N THR A 319 -14.34 11.33 -23.79
CA THR A 319 -15.31 12.40 -24.10
C THR A 319 -16.58 12.13 -23.29
N SER A 320 -17.03 13.09 -22.47
CA SER A 320 -18.23 12.96 -21.65
C SER A 320 -19.47 12.77 -22.53
N GLY A 321 -19.88 11.52 -22.74
CA GLY A 321 -21.18 11.19 -23.32
C GLY A 321 -22.23 11.27 -22.23
N GLY A 322 -22.88 12.43 -22.08
CA GLY A 322 -24.06 12.55 -21.23
C GLY A 322 -25.21 11.74 -21.82
N GLU A 323 -25.25 10.44 -21.56
CA GLU A 323 -26.40 9.60 -21.89
C GLU A 323 -27.36 9.62 -20.72
N THR A 324 -28.28 10.60 -20.73
CA THR A 324 -29.43 10.64 -19.83
C THR A 324 -30.28 9.40 -20.08
N THR A 325 -30.06 8.34 -19.28
CA THR A 325 -30.90 7.15 -19.31
C THR A 325 -32.27 7.53 -18.75
N THR A 326 -33.16 7.93 -19.65
CA THR A 326 -34.54 8.28 -19.30
C THR A 326 -35.27 6.97 -19.01
N GLY A 327 -35.25 6.55 -17.74
CA GLY A 327 -36.06 5.44 -17.26
C GLY A 327 -37.54 5.77 -17.44
N LYS A 328 -38.17 5.15 -18.44
CA LYS A 328 -39.61 5.21 -18.69
C LYS A 328 -40.29 4.27 -17.69
N THR A 329 -40.96 4.81 -16.68
CA THR A 329 -42.05 4.14 -15.95
C THR A 329 -43.38 4.47 -16.58
#